data_AF-A0A1M7G0K4-F1
#
_entry.id   AF-A0A1M7G0K4-F1
#
_cell.length_a   1.000
_cell.length_b   1.000
_cell.length_c   1.000
_cell.angle_alpha   90.00
_cell.angle_beta   90.00
_cell.angle_gamma   90.00
#
_symmetry.space_group_name_H-M   'P 1'
#
loop_
_entity.id
_entity.type
_entity.pdbx_description
1 polymer ?
#
loop_
_entity_poly.entity_id
_entity_poly.type
_entity_poly.pdbx_seq_one_letter_code
_entity_poly.pdbx_strand_id
1 'polypeptide(L)'
;MAEHTHRTPETLTEEQAARMLADMNDVIRAGEEMRKLRTEMIRVFAGFGWTQDKIARLTEVSQPAVSKQMARHRTGEQPPPLGLDLDQHDTPWLEGRLWALAEAIAETCDAAACARLVHAMARGRRRFTPQHVDELRRLVEEDLRLRHAELPAGYRAAYDTISRGLDVPATAPAAPAAPASVRRALARQVQRDRLAGG
;
A
#
# COMPACT_ATOMS: atom_id res chain seq x y z
N MET A 1 -26.32 23.62 -3.58
CA MET A 1 -26.25 22.99 -2.24
C MET A 1 -25.23 21.87 -2.37
N ALA A 2 -24.02 22.09 -1.87
CA ALA A 2 -22.90 21.17 -2.03
C ALA A 2 -22.88 20.21 -0.83
N GLU A 3 -23.07 18.92 -1.07
CA GLU A 3 -22.94 17.88 -0.06
C GLU A 3 -21.58 17.20 -0.26
N HIS A 4 -20.58 17.70 0.45
CA HIS A 4 -19.30 17.03 0.60
C HIS A 4 -19.49 15.85 1.54
N THR A 5 -19.76 14.67 0.96
CA THR A 5 -19.73 13.41 1.68
C THR A 5 -18.29 13.14 2.11
N HIS A 6 -17.93 13.53 3.33
CA HIS A 6 -16.71 13.09 4.00
C HIS A 6 -16.80 11.58 4.20
N ARG A 7 -16.29 10.83 3.22
CA ARG A 7 -16.08 9.40 3.33
C ARG A 7 -15.01 9.17 4.40
N THR A 8 -15.45 8.82 5.60
CA THR A 8 -14.59 8.35 6.69
C THR A 8 -13.69 7.23 6.16
N PRO A 9 -12.35 7.36 6.29
CA PRO A 9 -11.45 6.31 5.85
C PRO A 9 -11.71 5.07 6.71
N GLU A 10 -12.06 3.96 6.04
CA GLU A 10 -12.27 2.65 6.65
C GLU A 10 -11.10 2.33 7.57
N THR A 11 -11.39 2.23 8.87
CA THR A 11 -10.37 2.09 9.91
C THR A 11 -9.74 0.71 9.80
N LEU A 12 -8.46 0.67 9.44
CA LEU A 12 -7.61 -0.51 9.53
C LEU A 12 -7.77 -1.17 10.92
N THR A 13 -7.80 -2.49 11.04
CA THR A 13 -7.89 -3.18 12.35
C THR A 13 -6.50 -3.43 12.96
N GLU A 14 -6.43 -3.67 14.27
CA GLU A 14 -5.15 -3.94 14.97
C GLU A 14 -4.44 -5.18 14.42
N GLU A 15 -5.20 -6.23 14.10
CA GLU A 15 -4.68 -7.47 13.53
C GLU A 15 -4.23 -7.31 12.08
N GLN A 16 -4.87 -6.42 11.33
CA GLN A 16 -4.37 -6.02 10.01
C GLN A 16 -3.04 -5.28 10.16
N ALA A 17 -2.96 -4.26 11.02
CA ALA A 17 -1.74 -3.49 11.27
C ALA A 17 -0.54 -4.37 11.69
N ALA A 18 -0.76 -5.33 12.60
CA ALA A 18 0.28 -6.26 13.04
C ALA A 18 0.79 -7.16 11.89
N ARG A 19 -0.12 -7.65 11.03
CA ARG A 19 0.26 -8.42 9.83
C ARG A 19 1.03 -7.57 8.82
N MET A 20 0.61 -6.31 8.59
CA MET A 20 1.36 -5.38 7.73
C MET A 20 2.81 -5.22 8.21
N LEU A 21 2.99 -5.07 9.52
CA LEU A 21 4.29 -4.84 10.16
C LEU A 21 5.21 -6.05 10.03
N ALA A 22 4.68 -7.25 10.19
CA ALA A 22 5.41 -8.50 10.02
C ALA A 22 5.89 -8.67 8.56
N ASP A 23 4.99 -8.55 7.59
CA ASP A 23 5.30 -8.69 6.15
C ASP A 23 6.35 -7.66 5.67
N MET A 24 6.35 -6.46 6.24
CA MET A 24 7.28 -5.39 5.86
C MET A 24 8.67 -5.55 6.50
N ASN A 25 8.75 -6.14 7.70
CA ASN A 25 10.03 -6.47 8.34
C ASN A 25 10.83 -7.49 7.52
N ASP A 26 10.16 -8.41 6.84
CA ASP A 26 10.78 -9.42 5.98
C ASP A 26 11.38 -8.83 4.69
N VAL A 27 10.87 -7.68 4.22
CA VAL A 27 11.29 -7.06 2.95
C VAL A 27 12.39 -6.00 3.16
N ILE A 28 12.47 -5.35 4.32
CA ILE A 28 13.40 -4.24 4.58
C ILE A 28 14.50 -4.63 5.56
N ARG A 29 15.57 -5.26 5.05
CA ARG A 29 16.76 -5.57 5.84
C ARG A 29 17.78 -4.43 5.85
N ALA A 30 17.47 -3.29 6.49
CA ALA A 30 18.47 -2.28 6.90
C ALA A 30 17.92 -1.23 7.89
N GLY A 31 18.68 -0.94 8.95
CA GLY A 31 18.24 -0.15 10.11
C GLY A 31 17.84 1.31 9.85
N GLU A 32 18.28 1.97 8.78
CA GLU A 32 17.82 3.34 8.46
C GLU A 32 16.50 3.35 7.67
N GLU A 33 16.32 2.42 6.74
CA GLU A 33 15.07 2.26 6.01
C GLU A 33 13.95 1.80 6.94
N MET A 34 14.27 0.93 7.91
CA MET A 34 13.33 0.52 8.95
C MET A 34 12.93 1.68 9.87
N ARG A 35 13.88 2.55 10.24
CA ARG A 35 13.58 3.75 11.05
C ARG A 35 12.69 4.74 10.30
N LYS A 36 12.91 4.92 8.99
CA LYS A 36 12.06 5.75 8.13
C LYS A 36 10.67 5.14 7.97
N LEU A 37 10.58 3.85 7.65
CA LEU A 37 9.33 3.12 7.55
C LEU A 37 8.51 3.25 8.84
N ARG A 38 9.11 2.97 9.99
CA ARG A 38 8.48 3.07 11.31
C ARG A 38 7.93 4.47 11.59
N THR A 39 8.66 5.51 11.18
CA THR A 39 8.21 6.90 11.33
C THR A 39 6.96 7.16 10.49
N GLU A 40 6.95 6.68 9.24
CA GLU A 40 5.76 6.80 8.37
C GLU A 40 4.57 5.98 8.88
N MET A 41 4.79 4.80 9.43
CA MET A 41 3.72 3.98 10.00
C MET A 41 3.08 4.62 11.22
N ILE A 42 3.87 5.24 12.10
CA ILE A 42 3.35 6.02 13.23
C ILE A 42 2.45 7.17 12.72
N ARG A 43 2.81 7.83 11.62
CA ARG A 43 1.96 8.88 11.01
C ARG A 43 0.68 8.30 10.43
N VAL A 44 0.77 7.19 9.71
CA VAL A 44 -0.37 6.47 9.13
C VAL A 44 -1.40 6.13 10.21
N PHE A 45 -0.95 5.46 11.28
CA PHE A 45 -1.84 5.07 12.36
C PHE A 45 -2.38 6.27 13.15
N ALA A 46 -1.58 7.32 13.34
CA ALA A 46 -2.06 8.57 13.92
C ALA A 46 -3.14 9.23 13.06
N GLY A 47 -3.01 9.16 11.72
CA GLY A 47 -4.02 9.65 10.76
C GLY A 47 -5.34 8.88 10.82
N PHE A 48 -5.31 7.60 11.20
CA PHE A 48 -6.49 6.79 11.51
C PHE A 48 -7.08 7.06 12.91
N GLY A 49 -6.58 8.05 13.65
CA GLY A 49 -7.07 8.41 14.97
C GLY A 49 -6.64 7.46 16.10
N TRP A 50 -5.63 6.63 15.88
CA TRP A 50 -5.17 5.66 16.88
C TRP A 50 -4.35 6.31 18.00
N THR A 51 -4.49 5.79 19.22
CA THR A 51 -3.79 6.30 20.40
C THR A 51 -2.30 5.92 20.39
N GLN A 52 -1.46 6.70 21.07
CA GLN A 52 -0.02 6.43 21.21
C GLN A 52 0.26 5.01 21.71
N ASP A 53 -0.52 4.55 22.68
CA ASP A 53 -0.43 3.21 23.25
C ASP A 53 -0.73 2.12 22.23
N LYS A 54 -1.76 2.32 21.41
CA LYS A 54 -2.17 1.37 20.37
C LYS A 54 -1.09 1.25 19.30
N ILE A 55 -0.51 2.37 18.89
CA ILE A 55 0.59 2.42 17.91
C ILE A 55 1.86 1.77 18.46
N ALA A 56 2.22 2.06 19.72
CA ALA A 56 3.42 1.51 20.38
C ALA A 56 3.36 -0.02 20.49
N ARG A 57 2.20 -0.54 20.91
CA ARG A 57 1.97 -2.00 21.00
C ARG A 57 2.11 -2.68 19.65
N LEU A 58 1.55 -2.09 18.59
CA LEU A 58 1.55 -2.71 17.28
C LEU A 58 2.91 -2.65 16.61
N THR A 59 3.59 -1.51 16.66
CA THR A 59 4.88 -1.29 15.98
C THR A 59 6.09 -1.85 16.73
N GLU A 60 5.90 -2.43 17.92
CA GLU A 60 6.95 -2.82 18.87
C GLU A 60 7.91 -1.66 19.21
N VAL A 61 7.39 -0.43 19.12
CA VAL A 61 8.14 0.80 19.40
C VAL A 61 7.81 1.27 20.80
N SER A 62 8.81 1.77 21.51
CA SER A 62 8.58 2.35 22.82
C SER A 62 7.60 3.53 22.73
N GLN A 63 6.65 3.59 23.66
CA GLN A 63 5.67 4.67 23.77
C GLN A 63 6.33 6.08 23.77
N PRO A 64 7.51 6.31 24.40
CA PRO A 64 8.22 7.59 24.29
C PRO A 64 8.69 7.92 22.87
N ALA A 65 9.11 6.93 22.09
CA ALA A 65 9.52 7.13 20.70
C ALA A 65 8.31 7.45 19.80
N VAL A 66 7.16 6.81 20.04
CA VAL A 66 5.89 7.17 19.37
C VAL A 66 5.47 8.59 19.72
N SER A 67 5.51 8.96 21.01
CA SER A 67 5.15 10.29 21.48
C SER A 67 6.04 11.38 20.87
N LYS A 68 7.36 11.15 20.82
CA LYS A 68 8.33 12.04 20.16
C LYS A 68 8.01 12.26 18.67
N GLN A 69 7.63 11.21 17.96
CA GLN A 69 7.28 11.31 16.54
C GLN A 69 5.93 12.02 16.32
N MET A 70 4.94 11.75 17.16
CA MET A 70 3.65 12.45 17.10
C MET A 70 3.77 13.94 17.47
N ALA A 71 4.67 14.29 18.38
CA ALA A 71 4.96 15.69 18.71
C ALA A 71 5.62 16.42 17.53
N ARG A 72 6.62 15.79 16.88
CA ARG A 72 7.28 16.31 15.67
C ARG A 72 6.34 16.48 14.48
N HIS A 73 5.36 15.58 14.35
CA HIS A 73 4.30 15.69 13.35
C HIS A 73 3.40 16.90 13.60
N ARG A 74 3.06 17.18 14.88
CA ARG A 74 2.25 18.35 15.27
C ARG A 74 2.96 19.68 15.09
N THR A 75 4.29 19.72 15.23
CA THR A 75 5.08 20.95 15.09
C THR A 75 5.49 21.26 13.65
N GLY A 76 5.10 20.44 12.66
CA GLY A 76 5.46 20.66 11.25
C GLY A 76 6.96 20.49 10.94
N GLU A 77 7.74 19.94 11.88
CA GLU A 77 9.18 19.72 11.77
C GLU A 77 9.56 18.55 10.83
N GLN A 78 8.55 17.89 10.27
CA GLN A 78 8.68 16.73 9.40
C GLN A 78 7.99 17.01 8.06
N PRO A 79 8.48 16.43 6.95
CA PRO A 79 7.81 16.56 5.66
C PRO A 79 6.34 16.14 5.77
N PRO A 80 5.45 16.72 4.94
CA PRO A 80 4.01 16.46 5.02
C PRO A 80 3.74 14.95 5.01
N PRO A 81 2.73 14.49 5.76
CA PRO A 81 2.37 13.07 5.78
C PRO A 81 2.17 12.59 4.34
N LEU A 82 2.60 11.36 4.03
CA LEU A 82 2.10 10.69 2.82
C LEU A 82 0.58 10.79 2.89
N GLY A 83 -0.03 11.55 1.99
CA GLY A 83 -1.48 11.61 1.94
C GLY A 83 -1.94 10.23 1.51
N LEU A 84 -2.38 9.39 2.44
CA LEU A 84 -2.81 7.99 2.22
C LEU A 84 -4.11 7.88 1.45
N ASP A 85 -4.31 8.81 0.52
CA ASP A 85 -5.37 8.70 -0.44
C ASP A 85 -5.03 7.53 -1.38
N LEU A 86 -6.01 6.65 -1.60
CA LEU A 86 -5.91 5.64 -2.64
C LEU A 86 -5.71 6.30 -4.00
N ASP A 87 -6.18 7.54 -4.15
CA ASP A 87 -6.04 8.37 -5.33
C ASP A 87 -4.66 9.06 -5.43
N GLN A 88 -3.66 8.60 -4.68
CA GLN A 88 -2.26 8.92 -4.98
C GLN A 88 -1.85 8.30 -6.33
N HIS A 89 -1.25 9.13 -7.20
CA HIS A 89 -0.87 8.78 -8.57
C HIS A 89 0.65 8.62 -8.77
N ASP A 90 1.45 8.55 -7.70
CA ASP A 90 2.87 8.26 -7.90
C ASP A 90 3.10 6.80 -8.28
N THR A 91 4.14 6.57 -9.07
CA THR A 91 4.44 5.26 -9.62
C THR A 91 4.64 4.18 -8.55
N PRO A 92 5.47 4.37 -7.49
CA PRO A 92 5.61 3.35 -6.45
C PRO A 92 4.30 2.99 -5.73
N TRP A 93 3.41 3.94 -5.50
CA TRP A 93 2.10 3.67 -4.91
C TRP A 93 1.23 2.81 -5.83
N LEU A 94 1.11 3.19 -7.10
CA LEU A 94 0.33 2.46 -8.09
C LEU A 94 0.89 1.05 -8.35
N GLU A 95 2.21 0.89 -8.37
CA GLU A 95 2.88 -0.41 -8.45
C GLU A 95 2.53 -1.33 -7.26
N GLY A 96 2.48 -0.77 -6.04
CA GLY A 96 2.05 -1.51 -4.86
C GLY A 96 0.59 -1.94 -4.92
N ARG A 97 -0.31 -1.06 -5.38
CA ARG A 97 -1.73 -1.39 -5.57
C ARG A 97 -1.92 -2.47 -6.63
N LEU A 98 -1.17 -2.41 -7.75
CA LEU A 98 -1.20 -3.44 -8.79
C LEU A 98 -0.76 -4.80 -8.23
N TRP A 99 0.29 -4.81 -7.42
CA TRP A 99 0.78 -6.02 -6.78
C TRP A 99 -0.28 -6.66 -5.89
N ALA A 100 -0.93 -5.88 -5.02
CA ALA A 100 -2.02 -6.39 -4.17
C ALA A 100 -3.18 -6.97 -4.96
N LEU A 101 -3.58 -6.33 -6.05
CA LEU A 101 -4.63 -6.85 -6.93
C LEU A 101 -4.21 -8.18 -7.56
N ALA A 102 -2.98 -8.29 -8.04
CA ALA A 102 -2.46 -9.53 -8.60
C ALA A 102 -2.39 -10.67 -7.57
N GLU A 103 -2.06 -10.38 -6.31
CA GLU A 103 -2.11 -11.37 -5.23
C GLU A 103 -3.54 -11.81 -4.94
N ALA A 104 -4.48 -10.86 -4.84
CA ALA A 104 -5.87 -11.16 -4.59
C ALA A 104 -6.48 -12.03 -5.70
N ILE A 105 -6.14 -11.78 -6.97
CA ILE A 105 -6.52 -12.63 -8.10
C ILE A 105 -5.90 -14.03 -7.97
N ALA A 106 -4.60 -14.12 -7.67
CA ALA A 106 -3.92 -15.41 -7.50
C ALA A 106 -4.42 -16.23 -6.30
N GLU A 107 -4.94 -15.57 -5.27
CA GLU A 107 -5.59 -16.20 -4.12
C GLU A 107 -7.02 -16.65 -4.43
N THR A 108 -7.71 -15.95 -5.34
CA THR A 108 -9.09 -16.28 -5.74
C THR A 108 -9.14 -17.36 -6.82
N CYS A 109 -8.15 -17.38 -7.72
CA CYS A 109 -8.09 -18.28 -8.88
C CYS A 109 -6.88 -19.20 -8.81
N ASP A 110 -7.11 -20.51 -8.74
CA ASP A 110 -6.06 -21.54 -8.67
C ASP A 110 -5.06 -21.51 -9.84
N ALA A 111 -5.49 -21.01 -11.01
CA ALA A 111 -4.70 -20.97 -12.24
C ALA A 111 -4.54 -19.55 -12.80
N ALA A 112 -4.42 -18.54 -11.93
CA ALA A 112 -4.16 -17.16 -12.35
C ALA A 112 -2.83 -17.04 -13.12
N ALA A 113 -2.87 -16.41 -14.29
CA ALA A 113 -1.70 -16.14 -15.13
C ALA A 113 -0.67 -15.27 -14.39
N CYS A 114 -1.12 -14.37 -13.52
CA CYS A 114 -0.24 -13.50 -12.72
C CYS A 114 0.48 -14.22 -11.56
N ALA A 115 0.03 -15.41 -11.14
CA ALA A 115 0.49 -16.07 -9.91
C ALA A 115 2.01 -16.28 -9.86
N ARG A 116 2.63 -16.74 -10.96
CA ARG A 116 4.07 -17.01 -10.98
C ARG A 116 4.90 -15.74 -10.78
N LEU A 117 4.52 -14.63 -11.43
CA LEU A 117 5.23 -13.36 -11.35
C LEU A 117 5.04 -12.74 -9.97
N VAL A 118 3.82 -12.74 -9.44
CA VAL A 118 3.51 -12.17 -8.13
C VAL A 118 4.25 -12.90 -7.00
N HIS A 119 4.31 -14.23 -7.06
CA HIS A 119 5.09 -15.04 -6.12
C HIS A 119 6.61 -14.87 -6.26
N ALA A 120 7.11 -14.47 -7.43
CA ALA A 120 8.52 -14.15 -7.59
C ALA A 120 8.85 -12.77 -7.01
N MET A 121 7.94 -11.80 -7.14
CA MET A 121 8.05 -10.47 -6.52
C MET A 121 7.98 -10.55 -4.99
N ALA A 122 7.02 -11.29 -4.44
CA ALA A 122 6.87 -11.48 -2.99
C ALA A 122 8.10 -12.10 -2.33
N ARG A 123 8.81 -13.00 -3.03
CA ARG A 123 10.08 -13.59 -2.54
C ARG A 123 11.32 -12.72 -2.83
N GLY A 124 11.16 -11.50 -3.33
CA GLY A 124 12.27 -10.62 -3.72
C GLY A 124 13.09 -11.12 -4.93
N ARG A 125 12.64 -12.16 -5.63
CA ARG A 125 13.33 -12.73 -6.81
C ARG A 125 13.12 -11.90 -8.08
N ARG A 126 12.09 -11.06 -8.10
CA ARG A 126 11.82 -10.10 -9.17
C ARG A 126 11.64 -8.71 -8.54
N ARG A 127 12.31 -7.71 -9.11
CA ARG A 127 12.20 -6.30 -8.69
C ARG A 127 11.12 -5.59 -9.48
N PHE A 128 10.55 -4.55 -8.90
CA PHE A 128 9.68 -3.60 -9.63
C PHE A 128 10.52 -2.79 -10.61
N THR A 129 10.48 -3.20 -11.88
CA THR A 129 11.02 -2.48 -13.03
C THR A 129 9.85 -2.17 -13.97
N PRO A 130 9.93 -1.15 -14.84
CA PRO A 130 8.86 -0.85 -15.79
C PRO A 130 8.42 -2.07 -16.59
N GLN A 131 9.39 -2.87 -17.07
CA GLN A 131 9.13 -4.11 -17.80
C GLN A 131 8.33 -5.14 -16.98
N HIS A 132 8.70 -5.38 -15.72
CA HIS A 132 7.97 -6.33 -14.88
C HIS A 132 6.60 -5.78 -14.47
N VAL A 133 6.44 -4.46 -14.35
CA VAL A 133 5.15 -3.81 -14.07
C VAL A 133 4.23 -3.96 -15.28
N ASP A 134 4.72 -3.71 -16.49
CA ASP A 134 3.95 -3.90 -17.73
C ASP A 134 3.57 -5.37 -17.95
N GLU A 135 4.49 -6.30 -17.68
CA GLU A 135 4.19 -7.74 -17.70
C GLU A 135 3.08 -8.08 -16.70
N LEU A 136 3.16 -7.57 -15.46
CA LEU A 136 2.14 -7.78 -14.44
C LEU A 136 0.78 -7.18 -14.86
N ARG A 137 0.77 -5.98 -15.45
CA ARG A 137 -0.46 -5.34 -15.99
C ARG A 137 -1.12 -6.22 -17.05
N ARG A 138 -0.33 -6.79 -17.96
CA ARG A 138 -0.84 -7.67 -19.02
C ARG A 138 -1.45 -8.94 -18.47
N LEU A 139 -0.77 -9.59 -17.51
CA LEU A 139 -1.25 -10.82 -16.88
C LEU A 139 -2.52 -10.58 -16.05
N VAL A 140 -2.59 -9.48 -15.31
CA VAL A 140 -3.78 -9.11 -14.54
C VAL A 140 -4.97 -8.82 -15.46
N GLU A 141 -4.78 -8.08 -16.56
CA GLU A 141 -5.86 -7.85 -17.54
C GLU A 141 -6.34 -9.16 -18.17
N GLU A 142 -5.41 -10.07 -18.46
CA GLU A 142 -5.70 -11.40 -18.98
C GLU A 142 -6.57 -12.20 -18.00
N ASP A 143 -6.19 -12.24 -16.73
CA ASP A 143 -6.96 -12.90 -15.68
C ASP A 143 -8.34 -12.25 -15.48
N LEU A 144 -8.41 -10.92 -15.43
CA LEU A 144 -9.68 -10.18 -15.31
C LEU A 144 -10.64 -10.48 -16.47
N ARG A 145 -10.12 -10.59 -17.68
CA ARG A 145 -10.92 -10.90 -18.88
C ARG A 145 -11.39 -12.35 -18.88
N LEU A 146 -10.49 -13.30 -18.62
CA LEU A 146 -10.77 -14.73 -18.70
C LEU A 146 -11.58 -15.24 -17.50
N ARG A 147 -11.41 -14.64 -16.33
CA ARG A 147 -11.98 -15.09 -15.05
C ARG A 147 -13.03 -14.14 -14.48
N HIS A 148 -13.61 -13.28 -15.31
CA HIS A 148 -14.59 -12.27 -14.87
C HIS A 148 -15.79 -12.85 -14.10
N ALA A 149 -16.16 -14.10 -14.35
CA ALA A 149 -17.25 -14.78 -13.64
C ALA A 149 -16.85 -15.30 -12.25
N GLU A 150 -15.55 -15.51 -12.00
CA GLU A 150 -14.99 -16.00 -10.74
C GLU A 150 -14.52 -14.84 -9.84
N LEU A 151 -14.26 -13.67 -10.43
CA LEU A 151 -13.66 -12.53 -9.74
C LEU A 151 -14.71 -11.50 -9.29
N PRO A 152 -14.55 -10.90 -8.10
CA PRO A 152 -15.41 -9.80 -7.66
C PRO A 152 -15.36 -8.60 -8.63
N ALA A 153 -16.50 -7.96 -8.88
CA ALA A 153 -16.60 -6.80 -9.76
C ALA A 153 -15.68 -5.63 -9.34
N GLY A 154 -15.37 -5.52 -8.05
CA GLY A 154 -14.44 -4.54 -7.50
C GLY A 154 -13.01 -4.64 -8.04
N TYR A 155 -12.59 -5.82 -8.52
CA TYR A 155 -11.23 -6.04 -9.03
C TYR A 155 -11.00 -5.32 -10.36
N ARG A 156 -11.99 -5.35 -11.26
CA ARG A 156 -11.93 -4.61 -12.53
C ARG A 156 -11.84 -3.10 -12.28
N ALA A 157 -12.70 -2.57 -11.41
CA ALA A 157 -12.70 -1.14 -11.08
C ALA A 157 -11.37 -0.69 -10.44
N ALA A 158 -10.77 -1.54 -9.60
CA ALA A 158 -9.44 -1.30 -9.05
C ALA A 158 -8.37 -1.27 -10.16
N TYR A 159 -8.37 -2.26 -11.05
CA TYR A 159 -7.44 -2.30 -12.18
C TYR A 159 -7.54 -1.06 -13.07
N ASP A 160 -8.74 -0.65 -13.46
CA ASP A 160 -8.94 0.50 -14.34
C ASP A 160 -8.45 1.81 -13.73
N THR A 161 -8.57 1.94 -12.41
CA THR A 161 -8.03 3.09 -11.68
C THR A 161 -6.51 3.08 -11.68
N ILE A 162 -5.91 1.93 -11.36
CA ILE A 162 -4.45 1.77 -11.31
C ILE A 162 -3.82 1.94 -12.69
N SER A 163 -4.39 1.29 -13.71
CA SER A 163 -3.92 1.30 -15.09
C SER A 163 -3.91 2.72 -15.65
N ARG A 164 -5.01 3.47 -15.47
CA ARG A 164 -5.07 4.90 -15.86
C ARG A 164 -4.02 5.73 -15.13
N GLY A 165 -3.80 5.49 -13.85
CA GLY A 165 -2.77 6.19 -13.09
C GLY A 165 -1.35 5.91 -13.59
N LEU A 166 -1.07 4.69 -14.03
CA LEU A 166 0.24 4.30 -14.57
C LEU A 166 0.50 4.85 -15.98
N ASP A 167 -0.56 5.07 -16.76
CA ASP A 167 -0.46 5.63 -18.11
C ASP A 167 -0.29 7.16 -18.12
N VAL A 168 -0.65 7.84 -17.03
CA VAL A 168 -0.42 9.28 -16.89
C VAL A 168 1.02 9.50 -16.41
N PRO A 169 1.87 10.22 -17.15
CA PRO A 169 3.20 10.56 -16.67
C PRO A 169 3.06 11.35 -15.37
N ALA A 170 3.68 10.83 -14.31
CA ALA A 170 3.57 11.41 -12.97
C ALA A 170 3.91 12.91 -13.03
N THR A 171 2.93 13.76 -12.71
CA THR A 171 3.23 15.17 -12.44
C THR A 171 4.14 15.17 -11.22
N ALA A 172 5.36 15.67 -11.38
CA ALA A 172 6.42 15.53 -10.39
C ALA A 172 5.89 15.89 -8.98
N PRO A 173 5.78 14.92 -8.06
CA PRO A 173 5.42 15.25 -6.69
C PRO A 173 6.61 16.00 -6.08
N ALA A 174 6.32 17.00 -5.23
CA ALA A 174 7.30 17.54 -4.30
C ALA A 174 8.02 16.36 -3.60
N ALA A 175 9.35 16.43 -3.53
CA ALA A 175 10.25 15.32 -3.18
C ALA A 175 9.65 14.29 -2.20
N PRO A 176 9.62 12.98 -2.54
CA PRO A 176 8.91 12.00 -1.73
C PRO A 176 9.62 11.79 -0.38
N ALA A 177 8.85 11.86 0.70
CA ALA A 177 9.35 11.72 2.08
C ALA A 177 9.83 10.30 2.44
N ALA A 178 9.51 9.28 1.63
CA ALA A 178 9.77 7.86 1.92
C ALA A 178 10.36 7.08 0.71
N PRO A 179 11.16 6.03 0.95
CA PRO A 179 11.69 5.16 -0.11
C PRO A 179 10.58 4.49 -0.95
N ALA A 180 10.83 4.29 -2.24
CA ALA A 180 9.86 3.68 -3.16
C ALA A 180 9.42 2.26 -2.71
N SER A 181 10.30 1.47 -2.08
CA SER A 181 9.96 0.16 -1.50
C SER A 181 8.91 0.26 -0.40
N VAL A 182 9.07 1.22 0.51
CA VAL A 182 8.11 1.51 1.60
C VAL A 182 6.76 1.90 1.04
N ARG A 183 6.75 2.79 0.04
CA ARG A 183 5.51 3.24 -0.61
C ARG A 183 4.74 2.10 -1.26
N ARG A 184 5.44 1.23 -2.00
CA ARG A 184 4.83 0.03 -2.61
C ARG A 184 4.22 -0.89 -1.57
N ALA A 185 4.98 -1.20 -0.52
CA ALA A 185 4.53 -2.13 0.50
C ALA A 185 3.30 -1.59 1.26
N LEU A 186 3.28 -0.30 1.56
CA LEU A 186 2.14 0.37 2.16
C LEU A 186 0.90 0.35 1.24
N ALA A 187 1.09 0.74 -0.04
CA ALA A 187 0.02 0.76 -1.02
C ALA A 187 -0.55 -0.62 -1.31
N ARG A 188 0.31 -1.66 -1.36
CA ARG A 188 -0.09 -3.06 -1.46
C ARG A 188 -1.05 -3.40 -0.33
N GLN A 189 -0.66 -3.13 0.89
CA GLN A 189 -1.44 -3.56 2.03
C GLN A 189 -2.78 -2.83 2.16
N VAL A 190 -2.80 -1.51 1.96
CA VAL A 190 -4.05 -0.72 1.92
C VAL A 190 -4.99 -1.26 0.84
N GLN A 191 -4.47 -1.60 -0.33
CA GLN A 191 -5.27 -2.18 -1.40
C GLN A 191 -5.78 -3.59 -1.05
N ARG A 192 -4.97 -4.45 -0.42
CA ARG A 192 -5.41 -5.79 0.04
C ARG A 192 -6.56 -5.67 1.03
N ASP A 193 -6.44 -4.79 2.02
CA ASP A 193 -7.49 -4.61 3.03
C ASP A 193 -8.80 -4.13 2.41
N ARG A 194 -8.73 -3.22 1.42
CA ARG A 194 -9.90 -2.79 0.65
C ARG A 194 -10.53 -3.92 -0.18
N LEU A 195 -9.72 -4.80 -0.76
CA LEU A 195 -10.24 -5.92 -1.55
C LEU A 195 -10.84 -7.03 -0.67
N ALA A 196 -10.35 -7.20 0.57
CA ALA A 196 -10.85 -8.18 1.53
C ALA A 196 -12.11 -7.74 2.29
N GLY A 197 -12.34 -6.43 2.42
CA GLY A 197 -13.53 -5.84 3.07
C GLY A 197 -14.69 -5.51 2.12
N GLY A 198 -14.59 -5.91 0.84
CA GLY A 198 -15.58 -5.66 -0.20
C GLY A 198 -16.69 -6.71 -0.26
#